data_AF-A0A9X5EE20-F1
#
_entry.id   AF-A0A9X5EE20-F1
#
_cell.length_a   1.000
_cell.length_b   1.000
_cell.length_c   1.000
_cell.angle_alpha   90.00
_cell.angle_beta   90.00
_cell.angle_gamma   90.00
#
_symmetry.space_group_name_H-M   'P 1'
#
loop_
_entity.id
_entity.type
_entity.pdbx_description
1 polymer ?
#
loop_
_entity_poly.entity_id
_entity_poly.type
_entity_poly.pdbx_seq_one_letter_code
_entity_poly.pdbx_strand_id
1 'polypeptide(L)'
;MTSESNVKCAAGDYCAQHEAPAWKGQADFICLARIDDTPRWEQLWVRREEGGTFLICCVPFFLYDLSLGDSVALDESNVVNGVVKRGGHITFRVWFGESSEVDKDRVVALLALHAIVLEWSSHNLLAISCPHGAVALTVEEELSREEANGCLRYESGSKSSAPSGPLNETFDIEVSYTQLSIFSSDVNEPFNGWTDEQVGIGYSWRPESVSFGMDDDGVHSVTVSLEAHMPPTSEAALRAFDLTLEVGAGNEVEVASIGDFKRLPLRKGSYHLRCEVFSSEGRKTHVHLTFVPRFTLFDVVQ
;
A
#
# COMPACT_ATOMS: atom_id res chain seq x y z
N MET A 1 26.12 -36.00 13.35
CA MET A 1 24.66 -36.06 13.10
C MET A 1 24.02 -35.01 13.97
N THR A 2 23.95 -33.78 13.49
CA THR A 2 23.21 -32.70 14.15
C THR A 2 21.75 -32.85 13.74
N SER A 3 20.87 -33.00 14.73
CA SER A 3 19.42 -33.08 14.53
C SER A 3 18.94 -31.80 13.86
N GLU A 4 18.43 -31.90 12.64
CA GLU A 4 17.66 -30.86 11.98
C GLU A 4 16.38 -30.63 12.79
N SER A 5 16.42 -29.68 13.73
CA SER A 5 15.20 -29.14 14.32
C SER A 5 14.53 -28.29 13.25
N ASN A 6 13.69 -28.92 12.42
CA ASN A 6 12.76 -28.19 11.57
C ASN A 6 11.94 -27.26 12.45
N VAL A 7 12.04 -25.96 12.19
CA VAL A 7 11.17 -24.96 12.81
C VAL A 7 9.74 -25.34 12.45
N LYS A 8 8.89 -25.53 13.44
CA LYS A 8 7.49 -25.91 13.24
C LYS A 8 6.60 -24.88 13.93
N CYS A 9 5.65 -24.35 13.18
CA CYS A 9 4.53 -23.60 13.74
C CYS A 9 3.75 -24.50 14.71
N ALA A 10 3.16 -23.91 15.75
CA ALA A 10 2.39 -24.68 16.71
C ALA A 10 1.09 -25.22 16.06
N ALA A 11 0.51 -26.25 16.66
CA ALA A 11 -0.77 -26.79 16.19
C ALA A 11 -1.87 -25.72 16.32
N GLY A 12 -2.43 -25.28 15.19
CA GLY A 12 -3.43 -24.22 15.11
C GLY A 12 -2.91 -22.89 14.54
N ASP A 13 -1.60 -22.73 14.38
CA ASP A 13 -1.02 -21.57 13.71
C ASP A 13 -1.23 -21.65 12.19
N TYR A 14 -1.45 -20.50 11.54
CA TYR A 14 -1.41 -20.41 10.09
C TYR A 14 0.04 -20.26 9.62
N CYS A 15 0.43 -21.04 8.61
CA CYS A 15 1.75 -20.96 8.00
C CYS A 15 1.65 -21.00 6.47
N ALA A 16 1.95 -19.89 5.81
CA ALA A 16 2.13 -19.86 4.36
C ALA A 16 3.38 -20.65 3.96
N GLN A 17 3.30 -21.43 2.88
CA GLN A 17 4.38 -22.30 2.40
C GLN A 17 4.58 -22.13 0.89
N HIS A 18 5.83 -22.22 0.45
CA HIS A 18 6.19 -22.16 -0.97
C HIS A 18 6.37 -23.58 -1.50
N GLU A 19 5.44 -24.02 -2.35
CA GLU A 19 5.52 -25.35 -3.00
C GLU A 19 6.67 -25.41 -4.01
N ALA A 20 6.85 -24.33 -4.76
CA ALA A 20 7.85 -24.20 -5.83
C ALA A 20 8.64 -22.88 -5.70
N PRO A 21 9.50 -22.74 -4.67
CA PRO A 21 10.29 -21.53 -4.46
C PRO A 21 11.24 -21.25 -5.63
N ALA A 22 11.39 -19.99 -6.01
CA ALA A 22 12.08 -19.56 -7.21
C ALA A 22 13.53 -20.07 -7.29
N TRP A 23 14.27 -19.97 -6.18
CA TRP A 23 15.66 -20.42 -6.09
C TRP A 23 15.79 -21.68 -5.25
N LYS A 24 14.85 -22.63 -5.37
CA LYS A 24 14.88 -23.93 -4.67
C LYS A 24 16.24 -24.61 -4.72
N GLY A 25 16.90 -24.60 -5.88
CA GLY A 25 18.21 -25.24 -6.08
C GLY A 25 19.38 -24.56 -5.37
N GLN A 26 19.19 -23.33 -4.86
CA GLN A 26 20.18 -22.59 -4.08
C GLN A 26 19.92 -22.69 -2.58
N ALA A 27 18.68 -22.91 -2.17
CA ALA A 27 18.30 -22.97 -0.76
C ALA A 27 18.83 -24.24 -0.08
N ASP A 28 19.33 -24.09 1.15
CA ASP A 28 19.86 -25.17 1.99
C ASP A 28 19.31 -25.15 3.42
N PHE A 29 18.35 -24.27 3.69
CA PHE A 29 17.69 -24.10 4.98
C PHE A 29 16.30 -23.51 4.84
N ILE A 30 15.51 -23.67 5.92
CA ILE A 30 14.17 -23.11 6.06
C ILE A 30 14.12 -22.33 7.37
N CYS A 31 13.59 -21.11 7.31
CA CYS A 31 13.31 -20.28 8.48
C CYS A 31 11.84 -19.84 8.49
N LEU A 32 11.40 -19.27 9.61
CA LEU A 32 10.09 -18.63 9.70
C LEU A 32 10.24 -17.11 9.75
N ALA A 33 9.22 -16.42 9.30
CA ALA A 33 9.05 -15.00 9.58
C ALA A 33 7.62 -14.74 10.03
N ARG A 34 7.47 -13.82 10.98
CA ARG A 34 6.15 -13.38 11.47
C ARG A 34 5.53 -12.47 10.43
N ILE A 35 4.29 -12.76 10.05
CA ILE A 35 3.50 -11.90 9.17
C ILE A 35 3.08 -10.65 9.96
N ASP A 36 2.66 -10.84 11.21
CA ASP A 36 2.22 -9.80 12.13
C ASP A 36 2.32 -10.27 13.60
N ASP A 37 1.65 -9.57 14.52
CA ASP A 37 1.64 -9.86 15.95
C ASP A 37 0.72 -11.05 16.35
N THR A 38 0.00 -11.62 15.39
CA THR A 38 -0.84 -12.82 15.56
C THR A 38 -0.02 -14.09 15.29
N PRO A 39 -0.49 -15.31 15.62
CA PRO A 39 0.24 -16.55 15.36
C PRO A 39 0.17 -16.96 13.87
N ARG A 40 0.57 -16.04 12.99
CA ARG A 40 0.61 -16.18 11.53
C ARG A 40 2.04 -16.06 11.03
N TRP A 41 2.45 -17.04 10.26
CA TRP A 41 3.83 -17.22 9.84
C TRP A 41 3.91 -17.43 8.33
N GLU A 42 5.07 -17.10 7.78
CA GLU A 42 5.46 -17.51 6.43
C GLU A 42 6.77 -18.28 6.53
N GLN A 43 6.81 -19.46 5.90
CA GLN A 43 7.98 -20.31 5.85
C GLN A 43 8.84 -19.92 4.64
N LEU A 44 10.04 -19.44 4.89
CA LEU A 44 10.95 -18.98 3.83
C LEU A 44 12.02 -20.01 3.53
N TRP A 45 12.31 -20.16 2.23
CA TRP A 45 13.48 -20.91 1.76
C TRP A 45 14.68 -19.97 1.72
N VAL A 46 15.78 -20.38 2.35
CA VAL A 46 16.99 -19.56 2.45
C VAL A 46 18.26 -20.36 2.18
N ARG A 47 19.31 -19.66 1.79
CA ARG A 47 20.67 -20.19 1.67
C ARG A 47 21.55 -19.58 2.76
N ARG A 48 22.28 -20.40 3.51
CA ARG A 48 23.27 -19.90 4.48
C ARG A 48 24.40 -19.14 3.77
N GLU A 49 24.80 -18.01 4.33
CA GLU A 49 25.95 -17.22 3.86
C GLU A 49 27.05 -17.14 4.94
N GLU A 50 28.24 -16.71 4.54
CA GLU A 50 29.33 -16.45 5.48
C GLU A 50 28.95 -15.34 6.47
N GLY A 51 29.40 -15.45 7.72
CA GLY A 51 29.07 -14.47 8.76
C GLY A 51 27.71 -14.69 9.46
N GLY A 52 27.04 -15.82 9.20
CA GLY A 52 25.82 -16.21 9.92
C GLY A 52 24.54 -15.53 9.42
N THR A 53 24.57 -14.96 8.22
CA THR A 53 23.38 -14.42 7.55
C THR A 53 22.79 -15.44 6.59
N PHE A 54 21.58 -15.16 6.11
CA PHE A 54 20.82 -16.09 5.27
C PHE A 54 20.23 -15.32 4.08
N LEU A 55 20.49 -15.78 2.87
CA LEU A 55 19.92 -15.21 1.64
C LEU A 55 18.51 -15.76 1.42
N ILE A 56 17.52 -14.89 1.21
CA ILE A 56 16.16 -15.27 0.84
C ILE A 56 16.14 -15.84 -0.59
N CYS A 57 15.57 -17.04 -0.75
CA CYS A 57 15.53 -17.81 -2.01
C CYS A 57 14.11 -18.06 -2.55
N CYS A 58 13.10 -17.42 -1.97
CA CYS A 58 11.73 -17.39 -2.48
C CYS A 58 11.19 -15.96 -2.53
N VAL A 59 10.10 -15.74 -3.26
CA VAL A 59 9.39 -14.46 -3.33
C VAL A 59 8.36 -14.42 -2.21
N PRO A 60 8.47 -13.52 -1.20
CA PRO A 60 7.56 -13.53 -0.08
C PRO A 60 6.10 -13.25 -0.46
N PHE A 61 5.17 -14.05 0.06
CA PHE A 61 3.74 -13.93 -0.22
C PHE A 61 3.06 -12.85 0.60
N PHE A 62 3.49 -12.66 1.85
CA PHE A 62 2.78 -11.83 2.82
C PHE A 62 3.70 -10.93 3.64
N LEU A 63 4.99 -11.27 3.74
CA LEU A 63 5.96 -10.49 4.51
C LEU A 63 6.36 -9.19 3.83
N TYR A 64 6.10 -8.09 4.52
CA TYR A 64 6.53 -6.77 4.06
C TYR A 64 8.01 -6.52 4.32
N ASP A 65 8.57 -5.63 3.51
CA ASP A 65 9.96 -5.17 3.57
C ASP A 65 10.96 -6.32 3.49
N LEU A 66 10.59 -7.40 2.81
CA LEU A 66 11.42 -8.55 2.52
C LEU A 66 11.22 -8.96 1.05
N SER A 67 12.33 -9.21 0.36
CA SER A 67 12.32 -9.60 -1.05
C SER A 67 13.29 -10.74 -1.33
N LEU A 68 13.07 -11.43 -2.45
CA LEU A 68 14.00 -12.40 -3.01
C LEU A 68 15.41 -11.79 -3.11
N GLY A 69 16.42 -12.51 -2.62
CA GLY A 69 17.81 -12.07 -2.63
C GLY A 69 18.21 -11.12 -1.51
N ASP A 70 17.31 -10.75 -0.59
CA ASP A 70 17.71 -10.08 0.65
C ASP A 70 18.53 -11.03 1.53
N SER A 71 19.58 -10.53 2.18
CA SER A 71 20.28 -11.26 3.25
C SER A 71 19.68 -10.85 4.59
N VAL A 72 19.27 -11.82 5.41
CA VAL A 72 18.64 -11.62 6.72
C VAL A 72 19.46 -12.22 7.87
N ALA A 73 19.21 -11.71 9.07
CA ALA A 73 19.61 -12.33 10.32
C ALA A 73 18.44 -13.13 10.90
N LEU A 74 18.76 -14.27 11.51
CA LEU A 74 17.80 -15.07 12.26
C LEU A 74 18.07 -14.98 13.76
N ASP A 75 17.05 -15.15 14.59
CA ASP A 75 17.20 -15.34 16.03
C ASP A 75 17.53 -16.81 16.39
N GLU A 76 17.65 -17.10 17.69
CA GLU A 76 17.95 -18.45 18.20
C GLU A 76 16.87 -19.49 17.86
N SER A 77 15.66 -19.05 17.53
CA SER A 77 14.53 -19.89 17.10
C SER A 77 14.44 -20.02 15.58
N ASN A 78 15.44 -19.53 14.83
CA ASN A 78 15.47 -19.45 13.37
C ASN A 78 14.28 -18.63 12.80
N VAL A 79 13.87 -17.59 13.51
CA VAL A 79 12.90 -16.61 13.02
C VAL A 79 13.65 -15.39 12.47
N VAL A 80 13.21 -14.86 11.34
CA VAL A 80 13.77 -13.64 10.75
C VAL A 80 13.68 -12.48 11.75
N ASN A 81 14.83 -11.90 12.08
CA ASN A 81 14.98 -10.80 13.03
C ASN A 81 15.37 -9.47 12.33
N GLY A 82 15.61 -9.50 11.03
CA GLY A 82 15.83 -8.28 10.24
C GLY A 82 16.63 -8.50 8.98
N VAL A 83 16.53 -7.54 8.07
CA VAL A 83 17.31 -7.50 6.82
C VAL A 83 18.67 -6.89 7.10
N VAL A 84 19.73 -7.63 6.78
CA VAL A 84 21.14 -7.20 6.89
C VAL A 84 21.59 -6.53 5.60
N LYS A 85 21.14 -7.02 4.44
CA LYS A 85 21.50 -6.47 3.13
C LYS A 85 20.35 -6.65 2.15
N ARG A 86 20.09 -5.60 1.36
CA ARG A 86 19.08 -5.65 0.29
C ARG A 86 19.61 -6.37 -0.95
N GLY A 87 18.78 -7.21 -1.54
CA GLY A 87 19.05 -7.95 -2.78
C GLY A 87 18.86 -7.14 -4.06
N GLY A 88 18.21 -5.97 -3.97
CA GLY A 88 17.93 -5.09 -5.11
C GLY A 88 16.68 -5.49 -5.91
N HIS A 89 15.86 -6.38 -5.36
CA HIS A 89 14.55 -6.75 -5.90
C HIS A 89 13.42 -6.00 -5.18
N ILE A 90 12.31 -5.80 -5.88
CA ILE A 90 11.02 -5.40 -5.31
C ILE A 90 10.07 -6.60 -5.43
N THR A 91 9.29 -6.81 -4.38
CA THR A 91 8.18 -7.76 -4.38
C THR A 91 6.89 -7.02 -4.75
N PHE A 92 6.10 -7.55 -5.67
CA PHE A 92 4.68 -7.21 -5.83
C PHE A 92 3.84 -8.46 -5.53
N ARG A 93 2.60 -8.27 -5.11
CA ARG A 93 1.65 -9.37 -4.97
C ARG A 93 0.39 -9.00 -5.72
N VAL A 94 -0.26 -10.00 -6.29
CA VAL A 94 -1.43 -9.86 -7.16
C VAL A 94 -2.50 -10.81 -6.70
N TRP A 95 -3.71 -10.29 -6.49
CA TRP A 95 -4.91 -11.08 -6.27
C TRP A 95 -5.85 -10.97 -7.46
N PHE A 96 -6.12 -12.11 -8.07
CA PHE A 96 -7.03 -12.22 -9.19
C PHE A 96 -8.49 -12.35 -8.78
N GLY A 97 -8.80 -12.67 -7.52
CA GLY A 97 -10.19 -12.82 -7.05
C GLY A 97 -11.04 -13.71 -7.97
N GLU A 98 -12.13 -13.16 -8.49
CA GLU A 98 -13.08 -13.83 -9.39
C GLU A 98 -12.76 -13.65 -10.88
N SER A 99 -11.58 -13.15 -11.23
CA SER A 99 -11.18 -12.97 -12.62
C SER A 99 -11.11 -14.31 -13.36
N SER A 100 -11.43 -14.28 -14.65
CA SER A 100 -11.45 -15.49 -15.47
C SER A 100 -10.03 -16.04 -15.69
N GLU A 101 -9.91 -17.35 -15.92
CA GLU A 101 -8.61 -17.97 -16.25
C GLU A 101 -7.95 -17.31 -17.47
N VAL A 102 -8.75 -16.84 -18.43
CA VAL A 102 -8.26 -16.13 -19.61
C VAL A 102 -7.61 -14.80 -19.23
N ASP A 103 -8.20 -14.06 -18.29
CA ASP A 103 -7.63 -12.80 -17.80
C ASP A 103 -6.36 -13.05 -17.00
N LYS A 104 -6.36 -14.07 -16.13
CA LYS A 104 -5.17 -14.48 -15.37
C LYS A 104 -4.01 -14.84 -16.29
N ASP A 105 -4.25 -15.74 -17.25
CA ASP A 105 -3.24 -16.19 -18.22
C ASP A 105 -2.71 -15.02 -19.04
N ARG A 106 -3.58 -14.09 -19.46
CA ARG A 106 -3.17 -12.90 -20.20
C ARG A 106 -2.25 -12.01 -19.37
N VAL A 107 -2.62 -11.70 -18.13
CA VAL A 107 -1.80 -10.88 -17.22
C VAL A 107 -0.46 -11.55 -16.96
N VAL A 108 -0.46 -12.86 -16.65
CA VAL A 108 0.78 -13.63 -16.43
C VAL A 108 1.66 -13.64 -17.67
N ALA A 109 1.07 -13.80 -18.86
CA ALA A 109 1.81 -13.77 -20.12
C ALA A 109 2.44 -12.39 -20.40
N LEU A 110 1.73 -11.30 -20.09
CA LEU A 110 2.25 -9.94 -20.19
C LEU A 110 3.43 -9.72 -19.23
N LEU A 111 3.27 -10.13 -17.98
CA LEU A 111 4.30 -10.01 -16.96
C LEU A 111 5.54 -10.85 -17.30
N ALA A 112 5.36 -12.05 -17.86
CA ALA A 112 6.44 -12.95 -18.26
C ALA A 112 7.37 -12.39 -19.36
N LEU A 113 6.98 -11.29 -20.04
CA LEU A 113 7.85 -10.58 -20.98
C LEU A 113 8.97 -9.79 -20.27
N HIS A 114 8.84 -9.57 -18.96
CA HIS A 114 9.82 -8.88 -18.15
C HIS A 114 10.78 -9.86 -17.47
N ALA A 115 11.99 -9.40 -17.13
CA ALA A 115 12.97 -10.19 -16.39
C ALA A 115 12.59 -10.31 -14.91
N ILE A 116 11.51 -11.04 -14.64
CA ILE A 116 10.88 -11.20 -13.33
C ILE A 116 10.81 -12.66 -12.91
N VAL A 117 10.47 -12.87 -11.64
CA VAL A 117 10.24 -14.16 -11.01
C VAL A 117 8.81 -14.19 -10.51
N LEU A 118 8.11 -15.31 -10.73
CA LEU A 118 6.71 -15.52 -10.37
C LEU A 118 6.60 -16.71 -9.41
N GLU A 119 5.89 -16.56 -8.31
CA GLU A 119 5.55 -17.64 -7.38
C GLU A 119 4.08 -17.60 -6.99
N TRP A 120 3.40 -18.74 -7.14
CA TRP A 120 2.00 -18.87 -6.75
C TRP A 120 1.88 -19.34 -5.30
N SER A 121 1.11 -18.61 -4.50
CA SER A 121 0.70 -19.06 -3.15
C SER A 121 -0.60 -19.85 -3.20
N SER A 122 -1.47 -19.54 -4.15
CA SER A 122 -2.76 -20.20 -4.36
C SER A 122 -3.17 -20.04 -5.82
N HIS A 123 -4.38 -20.49 -6.17
CA HIS A 123 -4.93 -20.29 -7.51
C HIS A 123 -5.16 -18.81 -7.89
N ASN A 124 -5.32 -17.94 -6.89
CA ASN A 124 -5.67 -16.53 -7.10
C ASN A 124 -4.62 -15.55 -6.57
N LEU A 125 -3.63 -16.02 -5.81
CA LEU A 125 -2.57 -15.19 -5.23
C LEU A 125 -1.22 -15.50 -5.90
N LEU A 126 -0.68 -14.50 -6.58
CA LEU A 126 0.61 -14.53 -7.25
C LEU A 126 1.55 -13.51 -6.61
N ALA A 127 2.75 -13.93 -6.21
CA ALA A 127 3.83 -13.03 -5.85
C ALA A 127 4.83 -12.90 -7.00
N ILE A 128 5.33 -11.68 -7.18
CA ILE A 128 6.20 -11.27 -8.27
C ILE A 128 7.45 -10.68 -7.64
N SER A 129 8.63 -11.10 -8.08
CA SER A 129 9.87 -10.43 -7.78
C SER A 129 10.50 -9.89 -9.04
N CYS A 130 10.85 -8.61 -9.04
CA CYS A 130 11.52 -7.96 -10.15
C CYS A 130 12.72 -7.13 -9.67
N PRO A 131 13.76 -6.92 -10.50
CA PRO A 131 14.81 -5.97 -10.20
C PRO A 131 14.24 -4.55 -10.00
N HIS A 132 14.80 -3.80 -9.06
CA HIS A 132 14.48 -2.39 -8.87
C HIS A 132 14.79 -1.54 -10.13
N GLY A 133 14.20 -0.35 -10.22
CA GLY A 133 14.42 0.59 -11.32
C GLY A 133 13.39 0.43 -12.44
N ALA A 134 13.84 0.55 -13.70
CA ALA A 134 12.93 0.61 -14.85
C ALA A 134 12.00 -0.61 -14.98
N VAL A 135 12.48 -1.81 -14.64
CA VAL A 135 11.65 -3.02 -14.70
C VAL A 135 10.51 -2.96 -13.68
N ALA A 136 10.79 -2.53 -12.45
CA ALA A 136 9.76 -2.38 -11.42
C ALA A 136 8.70 -1.36 -11.82
N LEU A 137 9.10 -0.23 -12.41
CA LEU A 137 8.16 0.79 -12.91
C LEU A 137 7.25 0.23 -14.01
N THR A 138 7.82 -0.49 -14.99
CA THR A 138 7.01 -1.10 -16.06
C THR A 138 6.04 -2.15 -15.51
N VAL A 139 6.47 -2.97 -14.54
CA VAL A 139 5.60 -3.95 -13.88
C VAL A 139 4.47 -3.24 -13.12
N GLU A 140 4.77 -2.17 -12.39
CA GLU A 140 3.77 -1.40 -11.64
C GLU A 140 2.77 -0.70 -12.57
N GLU A 141 3.22 -0.14 -13.70
CA GLU A 141 2.35 0.42 -14.74
C GLU A 141 1.42 -0.62 -15.35
N GLU A 142 1.93 -1.83 -15.62
CA GLU A 142 1.14 -2.97 -16.09
C GLU A 142 0.07 -3.35 -15.07
N LEU A 143 0.48 -3.61 -13.84
CA LEU A 143 -0.42 -4.02 -12.76
C LEU A 143 -1.47 -2.94 -12.48
N SER A 144 -1.10 -1.66 -12.51
CA SER A 144 -2.02 -0.53 -12.37
C SER A 144 -3.08 -0.50 -13.48
N ARG A 145 -2.67 -0.75 -14.72
CA ARG A 145 -3.60 -0.79 -15.85
C ARG A 145 -4.58 -1.96 -15.72
N GLU A 146 -4.09 -3.11 -15.28
CA GLU A 146 -4.91 -4.31 -15.12
C GLU A 146 -5.84 -4.24 -13.90
N GLU A 147 -5.42 -3.57 -12.82
CA GLU A 147 -6.30 -3.21 -11.71
C GLU A 147 -7.40 -2.26 -12.17
N ALA A 148 -7.08 -1.24 -12.97
CA ALA A 148 -8.07 -0.32 -13.52
C ALA A 148 -9.09 -0.99 -14.46
N ASN A 149 -8.68 -2.08 -15.12
CA ASN A 149 -9.57 -2.92 -15.92
C ASN A 149 -10.43 -3.88 -15.08
N GLY A 150 -10.22 -3.93 -13.76
CA GLY A 150 -10.91 -4.85 -12.85
C GLY A 150 -10.45 -6.30 -12.97
N CYS A 151 -9.30 -6.56 -13.61
CA CYS A 151 -8.77 -7.91 -13.82
C CYS A 151 -7.97 -8.44 -12.63
N LEU A 152 -7.55 -7.58 -11.71
CA LEU A 152 -6.80 -7.94 -10.52
C LEU A 152 -6.84 -6.82 -9.48
N ARG A 153 -6.28 -7.10 -8.31
CA ARG A 153 -5.77 -6.09 -7.38
C ARG A 153 -4.31 -6.39 -7.12
N TYR A 154 -3.50 -5.37 -6.84
CA TYR A 154 -2.10 -5.61 -6.51
C TYR A 154 -1.60 -4.72 -5.38
N GLU A 155 -0.46 -5.11 -4.81
CA GLU A 155 0.27 -4.29 -3.85
C GLU A 155 1.78 -4.43 -4.06
N SER A 156 2.54 -3.47 -3.53
CA SER A 156 3.98 -3.64 -3.31
C SER A 156 4.24 -4.31 -1.96
N GLY A 157 5.21 -5.23 -1.92
CA GLY A 157 5.69 -5.89 -0.72
C GLY A 157 6.52 -4.98 0.19
N SER A 158 6.72 -3.70 -0.15
CA SER A 158 7.15 -2.70 0.84
C SER A 158 5.95 -2.29 1.70
N LYS A 159 6.14 -2.12 3.02
CA LYS A 159 5.14 -1.38 3.82
C LYS A 159 5.11 0.06 3.30
N SER A 160 4.22 0.34 2.36
CA SER A 160 3.49 1.60 2.37
C SER A 160 2.77 1.60 3.71
N SER A 161 3.39 2.19 4.72
CA SER A 161 2.93 2.15 6.08
C SER A 161 1.58 2.86 6.18
N ALA A 162 0.51 2.10 6.13
CA ALA A 162 -0.80 2.58 6.50
C ALA A 162 -1.09 2.32 7.99
N PRO A 163 -1.94 3.14 8.65
CA PRO A 163 -1.78 3.46 10.07
C PRO A 163 -2.25 2.37 11.03
N SER A 164 -1.56 2.28 12.17
CA SER A 164 -1.92 1.48 13.34
C SER A 164 -2.62 2.30 14.43
N GLY A 165 -3.43 3.30 14.06
CA GLY A 165 -4.20 4.12 15.00
C GLY A 165 -5.39 4.80 14.33
N PRO A 166 -6.54 4.97 15.02
CA PRO A 166 -7.71 5.59 14.43
C PRO A 166 -7.47 7.10 14.27
N LEU A 167 -7.27 7.55 13.03
CA LEU A 167 -7.43 8.96 12.69
C LEU A 167 -8.94 9.20 12.54
N ASN A 168 -9.53 9.94 13.47
CA ASN A 168 -10.89 10.44 13.39
C ASN A 168 -10.93 11.79 14.13
N GLU A 169 -10.60 12.87 13.41
CA GLU A 169 -10.54 14.22 13.95
C GLU A 169 -11.51 15.14 13.23
N THR A 170 -12.21 15.98 13.99
CA THR A 170 -13.01 17.09 13.46
C THR A 170 -12.43 18.40 13.96
N PHE A 171 -12.25 19.37 13.05
CA PHE A 171 -11.76 20.70 13.36
C PHE A 171 -12.34 21.73 12.40
N ASP A 172 -12.30 23.00 12.81
CA ASP A 172 -12.63 24.12 11.94
C ASP A 172 -11.38 24.58 11.17
N ILE A 173 -11.56 25.02 9.93
CA ILE A 173 -10.52 25.70 9.13
C ILE A 173 -11.11 26.93 8.45
N GLU A 174 -10.36 28.04 8.42
CA GLU A 174 -10.72 29.23 7.65
C GLU A 174 -10.35 29.02 6.17
N VAL A 175 -11.36 28.81 5.32
CA VAL A 175 -11.15 28.69 3.86
C VAL A 175 -11.04 30.07 3.23
N SER A 176 -9.98 30.27 2.44
CA SER A 176 -9.75 31.47 1.65
C SER A 176 -9.53 31.12 0.18
N TYR A 177 -9.94 32.02 -0.71
CA TYR A 177 -9.87 31.83 -2.17
C TYR A 177 -10.63 30.59 -2.65
N THR A 178 -11.70 30.22 -1.93
CA THR A 178 -12.56 29.09 -2.24
C THR A 178 -11.79 27.79 -2.44
N GLN A 179 -10.70 27.58 -1.69
CA GLN A 179 -9.80 26.44 -1.87
C GLN A 179 -9.49 25.74 -0.56
N LEU A 180 -9.73 24.43 -0.53
CA LEU A 180 -9.26 23.54 0.53
C LEU A 180 -8.28 22.53 -0.07
N SER A 181 -7.08 22.44 0.48
CA SER A 181 -5.99 21.62 -0.02
C SER A 181 -5.57 20.56 0.98
N ILE A 182 -5.21 19.40 0.46
CA ILE A 182 -4.74 18.24 1.23
C ILE A 182 -3.43 17.80 0.59
N PHE A 183 -2.34 17.76 1.36
CA PHE A 183 -1.03 17.41 0.82
C PHE A 183 -0.10 16.79 1.84
N SER A 184 0.89 16.06 1.36
CA SER A 184 1.97 15.55 2.22
C SER A 184 2.76 16.72 2.82
N SER A 185 3.04 16.68 4.12
CA SER A 185 3.73 17.74 4.86
C SER A 185 5.15 18.06 4.36
N ASP A 186 5.79 17.14 3.63
CA ASP A 186 7.13 17.28 3.07
C ASP A 186 7.14 17.75 1.60
N VAL A 187 5.98 18.03 1.01
CA VAL A 187 5.90 18.49 -0.38
C VAL A 187 6.37 19.94 -0.53
N ASN A 188 7.14 20.21 -1.58
CA ASN A 188 7.44 21.57 -2.00
C ASN A 188 6.27 22.16 -2.81
N GLU A 189 5.99 23.46 -2.64
CA GLU A 189 4.91 24.17 -3.33
C GLU A 189 3.53 23.50 -3.19
N PRO A 190 3.01 23.37 -1.95
CA PRO A 190 1.90 22.47 -1.65
C PRO A 190 0.56 22.83 -2.32
N PHE A 191 0.33 24.10 -2.62
CA PHE A 191 -0.89 24.55 -3.29
C PHE A 191 -0.76 24.34 -4.80
N ASN A 192 -1.73 23.63 -5.38
CA ASN A 192 -1.70 23.34 -6.80
C ASN A 192 -2.06 24.57 -7.63
N GLY A 193 -1.41 24.70 -8.79
CA GLY A 193 -1.89 25.56 -9.86
C GLY A 193 -3.16 24.97 -10.48
N TRP A 194 -4.06 25.84 -10.92
CA TRP A 194 -5.33 25.45 -11.53
C TRP A 194 -5.35 25.80 -13.01
N THR A 195 -5.71 24.82 -13.83
CA THR A 195 -6.12 25.06 -15.23
C THR A 195 -7.61 25.35 -15.29
N ASP A 196 -8.09 25.96 -16.38
CA ASP A 196 -9.52 26.21 -16.59
C ASP A 196 -10.36 24.92 -16.53
N GLU A 197 -9.80 23.81 -17.01
CA GLU A 197 -10.44 22.49 -16.93
C GLU A 197 -10.57 22.01 -15.48
N GLN A 198 -9.52 22.18 -14.67
CA GLN A 198 -9.50 21.81 -13.25
C GLN A 198 -10.50 22.64 -12.44
N VAL A 199 -10.63 23.93 -12.76
CA VAL A 199 -11.69 24.78 -12.20
C VAL A 199 -13.07 24.22 -12.56
N GLY A 200 -13.27 23.79 -13.81
CA GLY A 200 -14.53 23.19 -14.28
C GLY A 200 -14.92 21.89 -13.58
N ILE A 201 -13.95 21.02 -13.26
CA ILE A 201 -14.20 19.75 -12.54
C ILE A 201 -14.19 19.89 -11.01
N GLY A 202 -13.75 21.04 -10.49
CA GLY A 202 -13.80 21.36 -9.06
C GLY A 202 -12.61 20.86 -8.23
N TYR A 203 -11.54 20.34 -8.86
CA TYR A 203 -10.30 20.01 -8.17
C TYR A 203 -9.06 20.11 -9.08
N SER A 204 -7.90 20.35 -8.46
CA SER A 204 -6.57 20.22 -9.07
C SER A 204 -5.74 19.21 -8.30
N TRP A 205 -5.11 18.27 -8.98
CA TRP A 205 -4.47 17.10 -8.38
C TRP A 205 -3.08 16.80 -8.94
N ARG A 206 -2.20 16.33 -8.06
CA ARG A 206 -0.95 15.62 -8.33
C ARG A 206 -0.69 14.62 -7.19
N PRO A 207 0.23 13.65 -7.32
CA PRO A 207 0.37 12.54 -6.37
C PRO A 207 0.41 12.97 -4.90
N GLU A 208 1.21 13.98 -4.55
CA GLU A 208 1.42 14.41 -3.16
C GLU A 208 0.51 15.57 -2.71
N SER A 209 -0.36 16.09 -3.59
CA SER A 209 -1.21 17.24 -3.28
C SER A 209 -2.49 17.29 -4.12
N VAL A 210 -3.60 17.56 -3.44
CA VAL A 210 -4.89 17.89 -4.05
C VAL A 210 -5.42 19.21 -3.51
N SER A 211 -6.14 19.95 -4.36
CA SER A 211 -6.86 21.16 -3.99
C SER A 211 -8.28 21.05 -4.53
N PHE A 212 -9.27 21.28 -3.68
CA PHE A 212 -10.70 21.23 -3.99
C PHE A 212 -11.27 22.64 -3.98
N GLY A 213 -12.13 22.93 -4.96
CA GLY A 213 -12.87 24.20 -5.03
C GLY A 213 -14.07 24.16 -4.08
N MET A 214 -14.10 25.05 -3.10
CA MET A 214 -15.22 25.24 -2.17
C MET A 214 -16.25 26.21 -2.77
N ASP A 215 -17.48 26.17 -2.27
CA ASP A 215 -18.55 27.04 -2.78
C ASP A 215 -18.46 28.46 -2.19
N ASP A 216 -17.82 28.61 -1.03
CA ASP A 216 -17.62 29.88 -0.34
C ASP A 216 -16.29 29.96 0.44
N ASP A 217 -15.95 31.19 0.85
CA ASP A 217 -14.90 31.48 1.82
C ASP A 217 -15.47 31.45 3.24
N GLY A 218 -14.59 31.29 4.23
CA GLY A 218 -14.91 31.34 5.66
C GLY A 218 -14.76 30.00 6.36
N VAL A 219 -15.29 29.92 7.59
CA VAL A 219 -15.08 28.75 8.44
C VAL A 219 -15.83 27.51 7.92
N HIS A 220 -15.06 26.49 7.58
CA HIS A 220 -15.54 25.16 7.25
C HIS A 220 -15.25 24.18 8.38
N SER A 221 -16.16 23.22 8.62
CA SER A 221 -15.95 22.11 9.54
C SER A 221 -15.41 20.91 8.76
N VAL A 222 -14.20 20.47 9.07
CA VAL A 222 -13.56 19.35 8.39
C VAL A 222 -13.48 18.16 9.34
N THR A 223 -14.01 17.01 8.91
CA THR A 223 -13.81 15.72 9.56
C THR A 223 -12.85 14.90 8.72
N VAL A 224 -11.81 14.37 9.35
CA VAL A 224 -10.83 13.49 8.71
C VAL A 224 -10.89 12.13 9.37
N SER A 225 -11.17 11.09 8.59
CA SER A 225 -11.17 9.70 9.02
C SER A 225 -10.16 8.87 8.24
N LEU A 226 -9.57 7.89 8.92
CA LEU A 226 -8.88 6.78 8.31
C LEU A 226 -9.72 5.53 8.51
N GLU A 227 -10.11 4.91 7.40
CA GLU A 227 -10.95 3.72 7.39
C GLU A 227 -10.20 2.55 6.75
N ALA A 228 -10.56 1.32 7.15
CA ALA A 228 -10.02 0.12 6.52
C ALA A 228 -10.58 -0.08 5.10
N HIS A 229 -11.79 0.40 4.83
CA HIS A 229 -12.48 0.28 3.56
C HIS A 229 -13.22 1.58 3.26
N MET A 230 -13.36 1.91 1.97
CA MET A 230 -14.08 3.13 1.58
C MET A 230 -15.57 2.94 1.86
N PRO A 231 -16.20 3.75 2.74
CA PRO A 231 -17.64 3.67 2.96
C PRO A 231 -18.40 4.01 1.66
N PRO A 232 -19.69 3.66 1.56
CA PRO A 232 -20.54 4.19 0.50
C PRO A 232 -20.55 5.72 0.51
N THR A 233 -20.59 6.33 -0.67
CA THR A 233 -20.78 7.79 -0.79
C THR A 233 -22.13 8.16 -0.16
N SER A 234 -22.12 9.21 0.66
CA SER A 234 -23.32 9.71 1.31
C SER A 234 -24.27 10.32 0.29
N GLU A 235 -25.53 9.91 0.30
CA GLU A 235 -26.58 10.51 -0.54
C GLU A 235 -26.83 11.99 -0.21
N ALA A 236 -26.39 12.45 0.97
CA ALA A 236 -26.49 13.84 1.38
C ALA A 236 -25.31 14.70 0.90
N ALA A 237 -24.25 14.10 0.35
CA ALA A 237 -23.12 14.86 -0.18
C ALA A 237 -23.55 15.64 -1.43
N LEU A 238 -23.25 16.94 -1.46
CA LEU A 238 -23.45 17.76 -2.66
C LEU A 238 -22.46 17.38 -3.75
N ARG A 239 -21.22 17.10 -3.34
CA ARG A 239 -20.10 16.72 -4.21
C ARG A 239 -19.28 15.67 -3.49
N ALA A 240 -18.80 14.71 -4.25
CA ALA A 240 -17.86 13.70 -3.80
C ALA A 240 -16.76 13.54 -4.84
N PHE A 241 -15.52 13.50 -4.37
CA PHE A 241 -14.34 13.31 -5.21
C PHE A 241 -13.55 12.12 -4.67
N ASP A 242 -13.16 11.22 -5.56
CA ASP A 242 -12.37 10.03 -5.25
C ASP A 242 -11.06 10.10 -6.03
N LEU A 243 -9.93 10.10 -5.32
CA LEU A 243 -8.60 10.26 -5.91
C LEU A 243 -7.53 9.61 -5.05
N THR A 244 -6.31 9.53 -5.57
CA THR A 244 -5.16 8.98 -4.83
C THR A 244 -4.36 10.10 -4.20
N LEU A 245 -3.86 9.90 -2.99
CA LEU A 245 -2.89 10.78 -2.36
C LEU A 245 -1.70 9.96 -1.87
N GLU A 246 -0.51 10.38 -2.27
CA GLU A 246 0.77 9.87 -1.78
C GLU A 246 1.23 10.70 -0.59
N VAL A 247 1.50 10.02 0.52
CA VAL A 247 2.06 10.62 1.72
C VAL A 247 3.54 10.26 1.79
N GLY A 248 4.37 11.28 1.90
CA GLY A 248 5.82 11.22 1.90
C GLY A 248 6.43 10.80 3.24
N ALA A 249 7.74 10.98 3.36
CA ALA A 249 8.52 10.57 4.52
C ALA A 249 8.22 11.40 5.79
N GLY A 250 7.53 12.54 5.64
CA GLY A 250 7.04 13.35 6.75
C GLY A 250 6.09 12.60 7.70
N ASN A 251 5.40 11.55 7.23
CA ASN A 251 4.38 10.82 8.00
C ASN A 251 3.27 11.72 8.57
N GLU A 252 2.98 12.82 7.89
CA GLU A 252 1.91 13.75 8.21
C GLU A 252 1.27 14.24 6.91
N VAL A 253 -0.06 14.40 6.95
CA VAL A 253 -0.82 15.11 5.93
C VAL A 253 -1.22 16.47 6.50
N GLU A 254 -1.21 17.49 5.67
CA GLU A 254 -1.79 18.79 6.00
C GLU A 254 -3.11 18.95 5.29
N VAL A 255 -4.12 19.40 6.04
CA VAL A 255 -5.36 19.95 5.50
C VAL A 255 -5.27 21.46 5.68
N ALA A 256 -5.24 22.20 4.58
CA ALA A 256 -4.90 23.61 4.58
C ALA A 256 -5.75 24.44 3.63
N SER A 257 -5.89 25.72 3.95
CA SER A 257 -6.23 26.76 3.00
C SER A 257 -5.16 27.85 3.06
N ILE A 258 -5.28 28.91 2.26
CA ILE A 258 -4.32 30.00 2.27
C ILE A 258 -4.47 30.78 3.59
N GLY A 259 -3.55 30.56 4.53
CA GLY A 259 -3.50 31.28 5.81
C GLY A 259 -3.94 30.46 7.03
N ASP A 260 -4.47 29.25 6.85
CA ASP A 260 -4.86 28.35 7.94
C ASP A 260 -4.62 26.88 7.57
N PHE A 261 -4.25 26.06 8.55
CA PHE A 261 -3.95 24.65 8.32
C PHE A 261 -4.02 23.80 9.59
N LYS A 262 -4.22 22.51 9.38
CA LYS A 262 -4.13 21.47 10.40
C LYS A 262 -3.25 20.34 9.89
N ARG A 263 -2.26 19.95 10.70
CA ARG A 263 -1.46 18.74 10.50
C ARG A 263 -2.11 17.57 11.20
N LEU A 264 -2.13 16.44 10.51
CA LEU A 264 -2.65 15.18 11.03
C LEU A 264 -1.62 14.08 10.79
N PRO A 265 -1.40 13.19 11.77
CA PRO A 265 -0.52 12.06 11.59
C PRO A 265 -1.13 11.11 10.55
N LEU A 266 -0.42 10.92 9.44
CA LEU A 266 -0.79 9.96 8.41
C LEU A 266 0.52 9.40 7.86
N ARG A 267 0.75 8.11 8.07
CA ARG A 267 2.03 7.50 7.74
C ARG A 267 2.29 7.53 6.23
N LYS A 268 3.57 7.39 5.85
CA LYS A 268 4.00 7.30 4.46
C LYS A 268 3.25 6.20 3.72
N GLY A 269 2.67 6.51 2.57
CA GLY A 269 1.99 5.52 1.75
C GLY A 269 1.03 6.09 0.72
N SER A 270 0.44 5.20 -0.07
CA SER A 270 -0.60 5.52 -1.03
C SER A 270 -1.99 5.32 -0.43
N TYR A 271 -2.86 6.32 -0.56
CA TYR A 271 -4.20 6.32 -0.01
C TYR A 271 -5.24 6.61 -1.08
N HIS A 272 -6.36 5.90 -1.05
CA HIS A 272 -7.60 6.32 -1.69
C HIS A 272 -8.24 7.38 -0.79
N LEU A 273 -8.27 8.62 -1.25
CA LEU A 273 -8.86 9.76 -0.57
C LEU A 273 -10.23 10.04 -1.20
N ARG A 274 -11.27 10.02 -0.36
CA ARG A 274 -12.57 10.60 -0.70
C ARG A 274 -12.77 11.93 0.02
N CYS A 275 -13.14 12.96 -0.74
CA CYS A 275 -13.60 14.24 -0.22
C CYS A 275 -15.10 14.39 -0.49
N GLU A 276 -15.92 14.48 0.55
CA GLU A 276 -17.35 14.74 0.46
C GLU A 276 -17.67 16.12 1.03
N VAL A 277 -18.35 16.95 0.25
CA VAL A 277 -18.79 18.29 0.64
C VAL A 277 -20.29 18.27 0.89
N PHE A 278 -20.70 18.74 2.06
CA PHE A 278 -22.09 18.79 2.50
C PHE A 278 -22.58 20.22 2.59
N SER A 279 -23.79 20.45 2.07
CA SER A 279 -24.48 21.74 2.17
C SER A 279 -24.65 22.16 3.60
N SER A 280 -24.61 23.47 3.83
CA SER A 280 -24.93 24.07 5.10
C SER A 280 -26.01 25.13 4.91
N GLU A 281 -27.27 24.73 4.68
CA GLU A 281 -28.38 25.69 4.70
C GLU A 281 -28.40 26.43 6.07
N GLY A 282 -27.81 27.63 6.10
CA GLY A 282 -27.65 28.48 7.29
C GLY A 282 -26.60 28.04 8.33
N ARG A 283 -25.62 27.18 7.98
CA ARG A 283 -24.55 26.72 8.90
C ARG A 283 -23.16 26.83 8.27
N LYS A 284 -22.13 26.24 8.90
CA LYS A 284 -20.80 26.05 8.30
C LYS A 284 -20.83 24.90 7.30
N THR A 285 -20.20 25.06 6.15
CA THR A 285 -19.98 23.97 5.18
C THR A 285 -19.20 22.84 5.87
N HIS A 286 -19.64 21.60 5.67
CA HIS A 286 -18.98 20.43 6.25
C HIS A 286 -18.26 19.66 5.15
N VAL A 287 -17.01 19.30 5.42
CA VAL A 287 -16.19 18.49 4.51
C VAL A 287 -15.74 17.23 5.24
N HIS A 288 -16.00 16.07 4.65
CA HIS A 288 -15.47 14.81 5.15
C HIS A 288 -14.35 14.31 4.23
N LEU A 289 -13.18 14.08 4.81
CA LEU A 289 -12.02 13.50 4.15
C LEU A 289 -11.84 12.08 4.69
N THR A 290 -12.13 11.09 3.87
CA THR A 290 -11.92 9.68 4.23
C THR A 290 -10.67 9.17 3.52
N PHE A 291 -9.69 8.73 4.29
CA PHE A 291 -8.51 8.05 3.81
C PHE A 291 -8.69 6.55 3.97
N VAL A 292 -8.47 5.81 2.90
CA VAL A 292 -8.38 4.35 2.93
C VAL A 292 -7.01 3.98 2.40
N PRO A 293 -6.20 3.24 3.17
CA PRO A 293 -4.97 2.68 2.64
C PRO A 293 -5.24 1.96 1.33
N ARG A 294 -4.43 2.17 0.28
CA ARG A 294 -4.47 1.26 -0.86
C ARG A 294 -3.80 -0.07 -0.46
N PHE A 295 -4.59 -0.86 0.30
CA PHE A 295 -4.61 -2.30 0.54
C PHE A 295 -3.37 -3.04 1.14
N THR A 296 -3.66 -4.10 1.91
CA THR A 296 -2.73 -5.19 2.26
C THR A 296 -3.27 -6.56 1.80
N LEU A 297 -2.60 -7.26 0.87
CA LEU A 297 -3.12 -8.47 0.20
C LEU A 297 -3.54 -9.62 1.11
N PHE A 298 -3.05 -9.66 2.34
CA PHE A 298 -3.35 -10.72 3.29
C PHE A 298 -4.85 -10.81 3.67
N ASP A 299 -5.56 -9.69 3.79
CA ASP A 299 -6.91 -9.67 4.39
C ASP A 299 -8.03 -10.12 3.44
N VAL A 300 -7.77 -10.21 2.13
CA VAL A 300 -8.75 -10.64 1.12
C VAL A 300 -8.62 -12.12 0.75
N VAL A 301 -7.52 -12.77 1.12
CA VAL A 301 -7.18 -14.14 0.71
C VAL A 301 -7.75 -15.21 1.67
N GLN A 302 -8.38 -14.82 2.78
CA GLN A 302 -8.96 -15.74 3.77
C GLN A 302 -10.36 -16.25 3.41
#